data_AF-A0A0C3H5Z4-F1
#
_entry.id   AF-A0A0C3H5Z4-F1
#
_cell.length_a   1.000
_cell.length_b   1.000
_cell.length_c   1.000
_cell.angle_alpha   90.00
_cell.angle_beta   90.00
_cell.angle_gamma   90.00
#
_symmetry.space_group_name_H-M   'P 1'
#
loop_
_entity.id
_entity.type
_entity.pdbx_description
1 polymer ?
#
loop_
_entity_poly.entity_id
_entity_poly.type
_entity_poly.pdbx_seq_one_letter_code
_entity_poly.pdbx_strand_id
1 'polypeptide(L)'
;MRLARLLSLAVILAGVTGDADFYSVRTKQEKDSSGRGGDDSNKYFHESTFHAHYDGRFADHQLDYHEQSEALSNLMQTYLATLADIGLETWLMHGSLLGWWWNKKALPWDSDLDVQVTEKTIHFLASYYNMTVFHYRTSRFKKGRDYLLEINPHYVIRDDSDSQNVIDARWIDMTTGLFIDITTARYDENHPEGKNVLVCKDGHQYADKYIFPLWDTVFEGAPVKIPFAFKELLVAEYEEKALSKKQFEDHHFDDEAFKWIPDAE
;
A
#
# COMPACT_ATOMS: atom_id res chain seq x y z
N MET A 1 -61.43 -14.67 24.31
CA MET A 1 -60.33 -13.87 23.72
C MET A 1 -59.01 -14.40 24.22
N ARG A 2 -58.21 -15.07 23.38
CA ARG A 2 -56.83 -15.47 23.70
C ARG A 2 -55.89 -14.49 22.99
N LEU A 3 -55.11 -13.73 23.74
CA LEU A 3 -54.04 -12.88 23.21
C LEU A 3 -52.85 -13.76 22.82
N ALA A 4 -52.48 -13.75 21.54
CA ALA A 4 -51.19 -14.27 21.09
C ALA A 4 -50.12 -13.20 21.35
N ARG A 5 -49.10 -13.52 22.15
CA ARG A 5 -47.90 -12.70 22.29
C ARG A 5 -46.94 -13.07 21.15
N LEU A 6 -46.70 -12.14 20.23
CA LEU A 6 -45.56 -12.19 19.32
C LEU A 6 -44.29 -11.88 20.12
N LEU A 7 -43.38 -12.85 20.20
CA LEU A 7 -41.99 -12.59 20.57
C LEU A 7 -41.29 -12.02 19.33
N SER A 8 -40.91 -10.75 19.37
CA SER A 8 -39.98 -10.17 18.41
C SER A 8 -38.57 -10.63 18.76
N LEU A 9 -37.99 -11.48 17.92
CA LEU A 9 -36.59 -11.86 18.01
C LEU A 9 -35.75 -10.66 17.52
N ALA A 10 -35.18 -9.90 18.46
CA ALA A 10 -34.20 -8.88 18.13
C ALA A 10 -32.91 -9.60 17.71
N VAL A 11 -32.62 -9.61 16.40
CA VAL A 11 -31.32 -10.02 15.89
C VAL A 11 -30.35 -8.91 16.28
N ILE A 12 -29.53 -9.17 17.28
CA ILE A 12 -28.34 -8.38 17.56
C ILE A 12 -27.37 -8.73 16.44
N LEU A 13 -27.32 -7.90 15.39
CA LEU A 13 -26.17 -7.84 14.51
C LEU A 13 -25.02 -7.32 15.38
N ALA A 14 -24.27 -8.24 16.00
CA ALA A 14 -22.93 -7.91 16.44
C ALA A 14 -22.22 -7.39 15.19
N GLY A 15 -21.84 -6.11 15.20
CA GLY A 15 -21.05 -5.54 14.13
C GLY A 15 -19.83 -6.44 13.96
N VAL A 16 -19.67 -7.02 12.78
CA VAL A 16 -18.42 -7.68 12.42
C VAL A 16 -17.41 -6.53 12.36
N THR A 17 -16.68 -6.34 13.45
CA THR A 17 -15.46 -5.55 13.42
C THR A 17 -14.50 -6.38 12.57
N GLY A 18 -14.29 -5.97 11.32
CA GLY A 18 -13.40 -6.64 10.37
C GLY A 18 -11.92 -6.46 10.76
N ASP A 19 -11.58 -6.67 12.02
CA ASP A 19 -10.22 -6.66 12.52
C ASP A 19 -9.63 -8.05 12.33
N ALA A 20 -8.56 -8.11 11.54
CA ALA A 20 -7.94 -9.34 11.05
C ALA A 20 -6.80 -9.76 11.98
N ASP A 21 -7.13 -10.22 13.19
CA ASP A 21 -6.11 -10.66 14.13
C ASP A 21 -5.30 -11.87 13.60
N PHE A 22 -4.11 -12.08 14.18
CA PHE A 22 -3.23 -13.18 13.80
C PHE A 22 -3.94 -14.53 13.69
N TYR A 23 -4.80 -14.88 14.66
CA TYR A 23 -5.46 -16.17 14.69
C TYR A 23 -6.52 -16.33 13.58
N SER A 24 -7.14 -15.23 13.16
CA SER A 24 -8.15 -15.21 12.11
C SER A 24 -7.55 -15.38 10.70
N VAL A 25 -6.34 -14.89 10.47
CA VAL A 25 -5.65 -14.93 9.15
C VAL A 25 -4.44 -15.85 9.10
N ARG A 26 -4.15 -16.59 10.18
CA ARG A 26 -2.98 -17.46 10.31
C ARG A 26 -2.87 -18.43 9.14
N THR A 27 -1.75 -18.37 8.41
CA THR A 27 -1.46 -19.28 7.30
C THR A 27 -0.52 -20.42 7.73
N LYS A 28 0.71 -20.06 8.12
CA LYS A 28 1.79 -21.02 8.45
C LYS A 28 2.47 -20.76 9.78
N GLN A 29 2.46 -19.52 10.26
CA GLN A 29 3.23 -19.10 11.44
C GLN A 29 2.69 -19.75 12.71
N GLU A 30 3.56 -20.11 13.65
CA GLU A 30 3.14 -20.62 14.97
C GLU A 30 2.91 -19.52 16.00
N LYS A 31 3.61 -18.40 15.81
CA LYS A 31 3.63 -17.26 16.73
C LYS A 31 3.35 -15.99 15.96
N ASP A 32 2.57 -15.10 16.59
CA ASP A 32 2.37 -13.74 16.13
C ASP A 32 3.66 -12.93 16.35
N SER A 33 4.22 -12.38 15.26
CA SER A 33 5.37 -11.50 15.28
C SER A 33 4.98 -10.03 15.11
N SER A 34 3.68 -9.69 15.18
CA SER A 34 3.21 -8.30 15.08
C SER A 34 3.58 -7.48 16.32
N GLY A 35 3.79 -6.19 16.10
CA GLY A 35 4.06 -5.17 17.12
C GLY A 35 2.86 -4.82 17.99
N ARG A 36 1.70 -5.47 17.78
CA ARG A 36 0.42 -5.17 18.45
C ARG A 36 0.52 -5.11 19.97
N GLY A 37 1.41 -5.90 20.59
CA GLY A 37 1.61 -5.89 22.04
C GLY A 37 2.26 -4.62 22.60
N GLY A 38 2.95 -3.83 21.78
CA GLY A 38 3.62 -2.57 22.15
C GLY A 38 3.05 -1.32 21.49
N ASP A 39 2.24 -1.47 20.44
CA ASP A 39 1.60 -0.38 19.71
C ASP A 39 0.46 0.29 20.49
N ASP A 40 0.09 1.51 20.07
CA ASP A 40 -1.11 2.19 20.56
C ASP A 40 -2.37 1.36 20.25
N SER A 41 -3.33 1.34 21.18
CA SER A 41 -4.56 0.56 21.02
C SER A 41 -5.46 1.01 19.87
N ASN A 42 -5.30 2.25 19.39
CA ASN A 42 -6.04 2.80 18.26
C ASN A 42 -5.32 2.61 16.92
N LYS A 43 -4.08 2.14 16.92
CA LYS A 43 -3.35 1.82 15.68
C LYS A 43 -3.95 0.55 15.07
N TYR A 44 -4.35 0.61 13.81
CA TYR A 44 -4.99 -0.52 13.14
C TYR A 44 -3.98 -1.51 12.56
N PHE A 45 -3.05 -1.02 11.74
CA PHE A 45 -2.02 -1.85 11.14
C PHE A 45 -0.85 -2.03 12.10
N HIS A 46 -0.42 -3.28 12.28
CA HIS A 46 0.67 -3.63 13.18
C HIS A 46 1.79 -4.30 12.40
N GLU A 47 2.88 -3.56 12.17
CA GLU A 47 4.10 -4.06 11.55
C GLU A 47 4.74 -5.15 12.42
N SER A 48 5.70 -5.87 11.86
CA SER A 48 6.43 -6.88 12.60
C SER A 48 7.33 -6.25 13.66
N THR A 49 7.63 -7.01 14.71
CA THR A 49 8.56 -6.57 15.76
C THR A 49 10.01 -6.44 15.30
N PHE A 50 10.31 -6.88 14.07
CA PHE A 50 11.67 -6.92 13.52
C PHE A 50 11.87 -6.00 12.31
N HIS A 51 10.80 -5.54 11.66
CA HIS A 51 10.89 -4.67 10.49
C HIS A 51 9.59 -3.89 10.24
N ALA A 52 9.69 -2.58 9.96
CA ALA A 52 8.54 -1.69 9.77
C ALA A 52 7.76 -1.93 8.46
N HIS A 53 8.31 -2.70 7.53
CA HIS A 53 7.69 -2.96 6.22
C HIS A 53 7.27 -4.42 6.03
N TYR A 54 7.13 -5.15 7.14
CA TYR A 54 6.63 -6.52 7.15
C TYR A 54 5.43 -6.62 8.07
N ASP A 55 4.43 -7.40 7.66
CA ASP A 55 3.30 -7.77 8.48
C ASP A 55 3.65 -8.99 9.33
N GLY A 56 3.73 -8.78 10.64
CA GLY A 56 4.13 -9.81 11.61
C GLY A 56 3.15 -10.97 11.75
N ARG A 57 1.95 -10.89 11.14
CA ARG A 57 1.02 -12.03 11.07
C ARG A 57 1.48 -13.08 10.06
N PHE A 58 2.22 -12.66 9.04
CA PHE A 58 2.67 -13.51 7.92
C PHE A 58 4.19 -13.72 7.90
N ALA A 59 4.96 -12.76 8.42
CA ALA A 59 6.42 -12.77 8.42
C ALA A 59 7.03 -13.21 9.77
N ASP A 60 8.13 -13.96 9.69
CA ASP A 60 8.96 -14.39 10.83
C ASP A 60 10.43 -13.95 10.71
N HIS A 61 10.85 -13.45 9.55
CA HIS A 61 12.17 -12.88 9.30
C HIS A 61 12.09 -11.88 8.13
N GLN A 62 13.13 -11.04 8.02
CA GLN A 62 13.36 -10.23 6.83
C GLN A 62 13.95 -11.12 5.72
N LEU A 63 13.45 -10.95 4.49
CA LEU A 63 14.01 -11.64 3.32
C LEU A 63 15.41 -11.14 2.99
N ASP A 64 16.18 -11.96 2.29
CA ASP A 64 17.42 -11.47 1.70
C ASP A 64 17.14 -10.46 0.56
N TYR A 65 18.18 -9.74 0.16
CA TYR A 65 18.10 -8.66 -0.84
C TYR A 65 17.45 -9.11 -2.17
N HIS A 66 17.78 -10.30 -2.68
CA HIS A 66 17.24 -10.77 -3.95
C HIS A 66 15.80 -11.26 -3.79
N GLU A 67 15.53 -12.00 -2.72
CA GLU A 67 14.18 -12.48 -2.40
C GLU A 67 13.20 -11.34 -2.16
N GLN A 68 13.63 -10.27 -1.47
CA GLN A 68 12.84 -9.05 -1.27
C GLN A 68 12.52 -8.40 -2.61
N SER A 69 13.52 -8.20 -3.48
CA SER A 69 13.31 -7.58 -4.79
C SER A 69 12.32 -8.38 -5.66
N GLU A 70 12.42 -9.71 -5.70
CA GLU A 70 11.47 -10.55 -6.42
C GLU A 70 10.06 -10.51 -5.83
N ALA A 71 9.96 -10.49 -4.50
CA ALA A 71 8.68 -10.41 -3.79
C ALA A 71 7.98 -9.08 -4.06
N LEU A 72 8.68 -7.93 -3.92
CA LEU A 72 8.14 -6.60 -4.21
C LEU A 72 7.69 -6.47 -5.67
N SER A 73 8.49 -6.96 -6.62
CA SER A 73 8.13 -6.97 -8.04
C SER A 73 6.83 -7.75 -8.30
N ASN A 74 6.67 -8.90 -7.65
CA ASN A 74 5.46 -9.72 -7.82
C ASN A 74 4.26 -9.13 -7.08
N LEU A 75 4.49 -8.53 -5.92
CA LEU A 75 3.49 -7.81 -5.13
C LEU A 75 2.86 -6.68 -5.96
N MET A 76 3.68 -5.82 -6.56
CA MET A 76 3.24 -4.74 -7.44
C MET A 76 2.49 -5.26 -8.67
N GLN A 77 3.01 -6.29 -9.35
CA GLN A 77 2.36 -6.86 -10.53
C GLN A 77 0.96 -7.43 -10.22
N THR A 78 0.81 -8.12 -9.09
CA THR A 78 -0.47 -8.72 -8.68
C THR A 78 -1.48 -7.68 -8.23
N TYR A 79 -1.03 -6.65 -7.49
CA TYR A 79 -1.85 -5.50 -7.14
C TYR A 79 -2.39 -4.78 -8.38
N LEU A 80 -1.50 -4.38 -9.30
CA LEU A 80 -1.91 -3.66 -10.51
C LEU A 80 -2.83 -4.49 -11.41
N ALA A 81 -2.56 -5.79 -11.55
CA ALA A 81 -3.44 -6.70 -12.28
C ALA A 81 -4.83 -6.79 -11.65
N THR A 82 -4.92 -6.82 -10.32
CA THR A 82 -6.19 -6.86 -9.58
C THR A 82 -7.00 -5.58 -9.81
N LEU A 83 -6.38 -4.42 -9.62
CA LEU A 83 -7.05 -3.13 -9.79
C LEU A 83 -7.51 -2.91 -11.24
N ALA A 84 -6.69 -3.33 -12.21
CA ALA A 84 -7.06 -3.30 -13.62
C ALA A 84 -8.26 -4.21 -13.96
N ASP A 85 -8.31 -5.43 -13.40
CA ASP A 85 -9.42 -6.38 -13.62
C ASP A 85 -10.74 -5.87 -13.01
N ILE A 86 -10.66 -5.23 -11.83
CA ILE A 86 -11.81 -4.58 -11.18
C ILE A 86 -12.22 -3.29 -11.92
N GLY A 87 -11.32 -2.67 -12.68
CA GLY A 87 -11.55 -1.42 -13.41
C GLY A 87 -11.38 -0.17 -12.56
N LEU A 88 -10.43 -0.19 -11.61
CA LEU A 88 -10.12 0.91 -10.70
C LEU A 88 -8.76 1.52 -11.03
N GLU A 89 -8.68 2.85 -10.96
CA GLU A 89 -7.42 3.58 -11.15
C GLU A 89 -6.64 3.71 -9.83
N THR A 90 -5.32 3.54 -9.95
CA THR A 90 -4.30 3.75 -8.92
C THR A 90 -3.03 4.26 -9.58
N TRP A 91 -2.18 4.99 -8.88
CA TRP A 91 -0.92 5.51 -9.39
C TRP A 91 0.21 5.42 -8.37
N LEU A 92 1.46 5.41 -8.85
CA LEU A 92 2.65 5.41 -7.99
C LEU A 92 2.85 6.76 -7.31
N MET A 93 3.30 6.74 -6.06
CA MET A 93 3.71 7.92 -5.28
C MET A 93 4.97 7.62 -4.48
N HIS A 94 5.50 8.63 -3.79
CA HIS A 94 6.60 8.49 -2.81
C HIS A 94 7.79 7.69 -3.36
N GLY A 95 8.29 6.70 -2.60
CA GLY A 95 9.47 5.90 -2.95
C GLY A 95 9.28 5.09 -4.22
N SER A 96 8.07 4.58 -4.45
CA SER A 96 7.73 3.84 -5.67
C SER A 96 7.78 4.70 -6.94
N LEU A 97 7.32 5.96 -6.87
CA LEU A 97 7.45 6.91 -7.99
C LEU A 97 8.92 7.30 -8.23
N LEU A 98 9.73 7.40 -7.18
CA LEU A 98 11.17 7.67 -7.28
C LEU A 98 11.92 6.49 -7.92
N GLY A 99 11.61 5.25 -7.54
CA GLY A 99 12.12 4.05 -8.21
C GLY A 99 11.73 4.01 -9.68
N TRP A 100 10.47 4.40 -9.99
CA TRP A 100 10.03 4.54 -11.37
C TRP A 100 10.88 5.56 -12.14
N TRP A 101 11.21 6.71 -11.56
CA TRP A 101 12.04 7.72 -12.21
C TRP A 101 13.40 7.16 -12.64
N TRP A 102 14.07 6.41 -11.77
CA TRP A 102 15.42 5.91 -12.01
C TRP A 102 15.50 4.80 -13.05
N ASN A 103 14.75 3.71 -12.89
CA ASN A 103 14.86 2.56 -13.79
C ASN A 103 13.57 1.77 -13.96
N LYS A 104 12.41 2.36 -13.64
CA LYS A 104 11.10 1.68 -13.72
C LYS A 104 11.01 0.46 -12.79
N LYS A 105 11.77 0.46 -11.69
CA LYS A 105 11.81 -0.61 -10.68
C LYS A 105 11.80 -0.04 -9.27
N ALA A 106 11.42 -0.85 -8.29
CA ALA A 106 11.59 -0.52 -6.88
C ALA A 106 13.07 -0.18 -6.60
N LEU A 107 13.30 0.78 -5.71
CA LEU A 107 14.65 1.09 -5.26
C LEU A 107 15.20 -0.11 -4.47
N PRO A 108 16.46 -0.53 -4.67
CA PRO A 108 16.89 -1.80 -4.10
C PRO A 108 17.07 -1.83 -2.59
N TRP A 109 17.30 -0.67 -1.97
CA TRP A 109 17.34 -0.49 -0.52
C TRP A 109 15.96 -0.26 0.10
N ASP A 110 14.94 -0.09 -0.74
CA ASP A 110 13.58 0.18 -0.32
C ASP A 110 12.83 -1.12 -0.10
N SER A 111 11.95 -1.13 0.90
CA SER A 111 11.35 -2.35 1.45
C SER A 111 9.84 -2.34 1.48
N ASP A 112 9.23 -1.20 1.16
CA ASP A 112 7.81 -1.06 0.88
C ASP A 112 7.58 -0.47 -0.51
N LEU A 113 6.30 -0.34 -0.83
CA LEU A 113 5.81 0.22 -2.08
C LEU A 113 4.61 1.10 -1.75
N ASP A 114 4.53 2.24 -2.40
CA ASP A 114 3.52 3.25 -2.15
C ASP A 114 2.70 3.53 -3.39
N VAL A 115 1.39 3.48 -3.22
CA VAL A 115 0.45 3.83 -4.26
C VAL A 115 -0.67 4.69 -3.69
N GLN A 116 -1.27 5.49 -4.55
CA GLN A 116 -2.45 6.25 -4.22
C GLN A 116 -3.66 5.81 -5.02
N VAL A 117 -4.81 6.02 -4.41
CA VAL A 117 -6.13 5.86 -5.02
C VAL A 117 -6.99 7.09 -4.72
N THR A 118 -8.07 7.26 -5.48
CA THR A 118 -9.05 8.31 -5.18
C THR A 118 -9.94 7.93 -3.99
N GLU A 119 -10.55 8.93 -3.35
CA GLU A 119 -11.57 8.70 -2.31
C GLU A 119 -12.69 7.75 -2.73
N LYS A 120 -13.18 7.91 -3.97
CA LYS A 120 -14.22 7.03 -4.50
C LYS A 120 -13.74 5.57 -4.58
N THR A 121 -12.48 5.37 -4.98
CA THR A 121 -11.86 4.04 -5.10
C THR A 121 -11.75 3.37 -3.73
N ILE A 122 -11.25 4.05 -2.69
CA ILE A 122 -11.12 3.42 -1.37
C ILE A 122 -12.48 3.05 -0.76
N HIS A 123 -13.52 3.89 -0.93
CA HIS A 123 -14.87 3.54 -0.49
C HIS A 123 -15.45 2.32 -1.22
N PHE A 124 -15.13 2.18 -2.52
CA PHE A 124 -15.53 1.02 -3.29
C PHE A 124 -14.81 -0.26 -2.80
N LEU A 125 -13.49 -0.20 -2.62
CA LEU A 125 -12.72 -1.33 -2.09
C LEU A 125 -13.20 -1.73 -0.69
N ALA A 126 -13.43 -0.76 0.20
CA ALA A 126 -13.97 -0.98 1.54
C ALA A 126 -15.33 -1.70 1.53
N SER A 127 -16.20 -1.34 0.58
CA SER A 127 -17.57 -1.87 0.52
C SER A 127 -17.66 -3.27 -0.07
N TYR A 128 -16.76 -3.61 -1.01
CA TYR A 128 -16.91 -4.81 -1.84
C TYR A 128 -15.74 -5.79 -1.75
N TYR A 129 -14.56 -5.34 -1.35
CA TYR A 129 -13.32 -6.12 -1.43
C TYR A 129 -12.50 -6.15 -0.13
N ASN A 130 -12.90 -5.46 0.93
CA ASN A 130 -12.20 -5.55 2.21
C ASN A 130 -12.09 -7.01 2.67
N MET A 131 -10.92 -7.40 3.18
CA MET A 131 -10.60 -8.75 3.65
C MET A 131 -10.71 -9.84 2.56
N THR A 132 -10.53 -9.46 1.29
CA THR A 132 -10.53 -10.42 0.18
C THR A 132 -9.13 -10.96 -0.07
N VAL A 133 -9.02 -12.28 -0.20
CA VAL A 133 -7.78 -12.97 -0.57
C VAL A 133 -7.80 -13.29 -2.06
N PHE A 134 -6.74 -12.92 -2.76
CA PHE A 134 -6.53 -13.16 -4.19
C PHE A 134 -5.39 -14.14 -4.39
N HIS A 135 -5.65 -15.24 -5.10
CA HIS A 135 -4.66 -16.25 -5.42
C HIS A 135 -4.05 -16.02 -6.81
N TYR A 136 -2.74 -15.82 -6.87
CA TYR A 136 -2.02 -15.66 -8.14
C TYR A 136 -0.99 -16.75 -8.34
N ARG A 137 -0.93 -17.29 -9.56
CA ARG A 137 0.19 -18.09 -10.05
C ARG A 137 0.97 -17.29 -11.08
N THR A 138 2.24 -17.07 -10.80
CA THR A 138 3.13 -16.34 -11.70
C THR A 138 4.23 -17.26 -12.22
N SER A 139 4.98 -16.82 -13.23
CA SER A 139 6.16 -17.55 -13.70
C SER A 139 7.20 -17.75 -12.59
N ARG A 140 7.34 -16.77 -11.69
CA ARG A 140 8.20 -16.81 -10.49
C ARG A 140 7.67 -17.78 -9.44
N PHE A 141 6.36 -17.74 -9.15
CA PHE A 141 5.75 -18.54 -8.09
C PHE A 141 4.72 -19.55 -8.64
N LYS A 142 5.24 -20.68 -9.17
CA LYS A 142 4.40 -21.74 -9.80
C LYS A 142 3.40 -22.41 -8.85
N LYS A 143 3.73 -22.47 -7.56
CA LYS A 143 2.82 -23.00 -6.51
C LYS A 143 1.66 -22.04 -6.21
N GLY A 144 1.79 -20.79 -6.65
CA GLY A 144 0.90 -19.69 -6.33
C GLY A 144 1.24 -19.01 -5.01
N ARG A 145 0.73 -17.80 -4.84
CA ARG A 145 0.76 -17.01 -3.61
C ARG A 145 -0.60 -16.36 -3.39
N ASP A 146 -0.93 -16.17 -2.12
CA ASP A 146 -2.15 -15.51 -1.68
C ASP A 146 -1.82 -14.09 -1.24
N TYR A 147 -2.65 -13.15 -1.69
CA TYR A 147 -2.53 -11.73 -1.40
C TYR A 147 -3.80 -11.24 -0.73
N LEU A 148 -3.68 -10.60 0.43
CA LEU A 148 -4.80 -10.04 1.18
C LEU A 148 -4.95 -8.55 0.86
N LEU A 149 -6.13 -8.13 0.42
CA LEU A 149 -6.52 -6.73 0.45
C LEU A 149 -7.22 -6.43 1.77
N GLU A 150 -6.61 -5.58 2.58
CA GLU A 150 -7.12 -5.19 3.89
C GLU A 150 -7.31 -3.67 3.96
N ILE A 151 -8.49 -3.22 4.38
CA ILE A 151 -8.84 -1.80 4.48
C ILE A 151 -8.89 -1.40 5.95
N ASN A 152 -8.11 -0.38 6.31
CA ASN A 152 -8.16 0.21 7.63
C ASN A 152 -9.50 0.94 7.80
N PRO A 153 -10.36 0.60 8.79
CA PRO A 153 -11.65 1.26 8.99
C PRO A 153 -11.53 2.77 9.27
N HIS A 154 -10.35 3.26 9.66
CA HIS A 154 -10.07 4.68 9.82
C HIS A 154 -9.96 5.43 8.48
N TYR A 155 -10.08 4.76 7.33
CA TYR A 155 -10.09 5.39 6.00
C TYR A 155 -11.18 6.46 5.81
N VAL A 156 -12.17 6.53 6.70
CA VAL A 156 -13.20 7.57 6.71
C VAL A 156 -12.72 8.91 7.29
N ILE A 157 -11.63 8.89 8.06
CA ILE A 157 -10.97 10.10 8.56
C ILE A 157 -10.27 10.75 7.36
N ARG A 158 -10.48 12.05 7.17
CA ARG A 158 -10.00 12.77 5.97
C ARG A 158 -8.80 13.67 6.25
N ASP A 159 -8.59 14.03 7.51
CA ASP A 159 -7.54 14.94 7.94
C ASP A 159 -6.38 14.17 8.60
N ASP A 160 -5.35 14.91 9.03
CA ASP A 160 -4.13 14.42 9.66
C ASP A 160 -4.25 14.24 11.18
N SER A 161 -5.48 14.25 11.73
CA SER A 161 -5.70 14.16 13.18
C SER A 161 -5.39 12.78 13.77
N ASP A 162 -5.34 11.74 12.93
CA ASP A 162 -5.07 10.36 13.32
C ASP A 162 -3.72 9.88 12.75
N SER A 163 -2.65 10.34 13.40
CA SER A 163 -1.27 10.02 13.00
C SER A 163 -0.92 8.54 13.15
N GLN A 164 -1.74 7.73 13.82
CA GLN A 164 -1.54 6.28 13.93
C GLN A 164 -2.13 5.52 12.74
N ASN A 165 -3.02 6.16 11.95
CA ASN A 165 -3.79 5.52 10.89
C ASN A 165 -3.73 6.30 9.57
N VAL A 166 -2.51 6.65 9.18
CA VAL A 166 -2.20 7.35 7.94
C VAL A 166 -2.47 6.46 6.71
N ILE A 167 -2.18 5.16 6.81
CA ILE A 167 -2.39 4.19 5.74
C ILE A 167 -3.85 3.72 5.73
N ASP A 168 -4.50 3.84 4.57
CA ASP A 168 -5.92 3.53 4.40
C ASP A 168 -6.16 2.07 4.02
N ALA A 169 -5.21 1.43 3.34
CA ALA A 169 -5.29 0.02 2.98
C ALA A 169 -3.92 -0.59 2.71
N ARG A 170 -3.87 -1.92 2.75
CA ARG A 170 -2.68 -2.70 2.38
C ARG A 170 -3.02 -3.82 1.40
N TRP A 171 -2.12 -4.04 0.46
CA TRP A 171 -2.06 -5.26 -0.34
C TRP A 171 -0.90 -6.12 0.17
N ILE A 172 -1.20 -7.24 0.81
CA ILE A 172 -0.24 -7.99 1.65
C ILE A 172 0.06 -9.36 1.03
N ASP A 173 1.33 -9.69 0.79
CA ASP A 173 1.74 -11.06 0.48
C ASP A 173 1.67 -11.93 1.74
N MET A 174 0.71 -12.84 1.80
CA MET A 174 0.49 -13.68 2.99
C MET A 174 1.57 -14.75 3.21
N THR A 175 2.54 -14.85 2.29
CA THR A 175 3.69 -15.76 2.39
C THR A 175 4.90 -15.07 3.02
N THR A 176 5.18 -13.82 2.66
CA THR A 176 6.37 -13.09 3.11
C THR A 176 6.06 -12.00 4.12
N GLY A 177 4.81 -11.53 4.16
CA GLY A 177 4.36 -10.38 4.95
C GLY A 177 4.75 -9.02 4.38
N LEU A 178 5.42 -8.95 3.22
CA LEU A 178 5.62 -7.67 2.52
C LEU A 178 4.27 -7.13 2.04
N PHE A 179 4.12 -5.81 2.03
CA PHE A 179 2.89 -5.16 1.62
C PHE A 179 3.13 -3.89 0.81
N ILE A 180 2.08 -3.47 0.08
CA ILE A 180 1.98 -2.15 -0.53
C ILE A 180 1.12 -1.31 0.38
N ASP A 181 1.61 -0.12 0.74
CA ASP A 181 0.82 0.88 1.43
C ASP A 181 -0.01 1.67 0.41
N ILE A 182 -1.32 1.71 0.67
CA ILE A 182 -2.30 2.38 -0.18
C ILE A 182 -2.84 3.58 0.61
N THR A 183 -2.53 4.78 0.14
CA THR A 183 -3.06 6.03 0.69
C THR A 183 -4.13 6.61 -0.24
N THR A 184 -5.01 7.43 0.31
CA THR A 184 -6.09 8.04 -0.47
C THR A 184 -5.84 9.52 -0.67
N ALA A 185 -5.80 9.96 -1.93
CA ALA A 185 -5.86 11.38 -2.28
C ALA A 185 -7.31 11.87 -2.36
N ARG A 186 -7.62 12.94 -1.63
CA ARG A 186 -8.99 13.46 -1.46
C ARG A 186 -9.04 14.95 -1.69
N TYR A 187 -10.06 15.45 -2.38
CA TYR A 187 -10.24 16.89 -2.51
C TYR A 187 -10.60 17.51 -1.15
N ASP A 188 -9.89 18.57 -0.76
CA ASP A 188 -10.31 19.44 0.33
C ASP A 188 -11.13 20.62 -0.23
N GLU A 189 -12.46 20.54 -0.08
CA GLU A 189 -13.38 21.56 -0.56
C GLU A 189 -13.25 22.91 0.15
N ASN A 190 -12.64 22.92 1.34
CA ASN A 190 -12.48 24.09 2.20
C ASN A 190 -11.03 24.60 2.24
N HIS A 191 -10.16 24.06 1.38
CA HIS A 191 -8.74 24.41 1.38
C HIS A 191 -8.56 25.92 1.10
N PRO A 192 -7.70 26.64 1.86
CA PRO A 192 -7.50 28.09 1.69
C PRO A 192 -7.06 28.50 0.27
N GLU A 193 -6.35 27.62 -0.44
CA GLU A 193 -5.88 27.85 -1.82
C GLU A 193 -6.95 27.54 -2.89
N GLY A 194 -8.09 26.97 -2.51
CA GLY A 194 -9.21 26.65 -3.38
C GLY A 194 -9.51 25.15 -3.51
N LYS A 195 -10.59 24.83 -4.22
CA LYS A 195 -11.20 23.48 -4.27
C LYS A 195 -10.43 22.41 -5.05
N ASN A 196 -9.33 22.79 -5.70
CA ASN A 196 -8.56 21.92 -6.59
C ASN A 196 -7.31 21.35 -5.90
N VAL A 197 -7.35 21.24 -4.57
CA VAL A 197 -6.25 20.70 -3.76
C VAL A 197 -6.66 19.33 -3.25
N LEU A 198 -5.82 18.35 -3.54
CA LEU A 198 -5.86 17.02 -2.97
C LEU A 198 -5.04 17.01 -1.68
N VAL A 199 -5.55 16.36 -0.65
CA VAL A 199 -4.90 16.16 0.63
C VAL A 199 -4.83 14.66 0.95
N CYS A 200 -3.80 14.29 1.71
CA CYS A 200 -3.59 12.95 2.24
C CYS A 200 -3.38 13.03 3.76
N LYS A 201 -3.59 11.92 4.46
CA LYS A 201 -3.50 11.86 5.94
C LYS A 201 -2.10 12.02 6.50
N ASP A 202 -1.09 11.82 5.66
CA ASP A 202 0.33 12.03 5.97
C ASP A 202 0.73 13.52 5.94
N GLY A 203 -0.23 14.42 5.68
CA GLY A 203 -0.03 15.85 5.60
C GLY A 203 0.37 16.34 4.20
N HIS A 204 0.52 15.44 3.22
CA HIS A 204 0.82 15.86 1.85
C HIS A 204 -0.39 16.55 1.20
N GLN A 205 -0.08 17.57 0.39
CA GLN A 205 -1.06 18.35 -0.35
C GLN A 205 -0.58 18.62 -1.77
N TYR A 206 -1.47 18.47 -2.73
CA TYR A 206 -1.14 18.60 -4.14
C TYR A 206 -2.23 19.39 -4.87
N ALA A 207 -1.84 20.35 -5.71
CA ALA A 207 -2.76 20.85 -6.71
C ALA A 207 -3.11 19.70 -7.67
N ASP A 208 -4.40 19.49 -7.95
CA ASP A 208 -4.86 18.35 -8.74
C ASP A 208 -4.24 18.27 -10.14
N LYS A 209 -3.92 19.42 -10.74
CA LYS A 209 -3.17 19.55 -12.01
C LYS A 209 -1.78 18.90 -12.00
N TYR A 210 -1.21 18.64 -10.83
CA TYR A 210 0.06 17.91 -10.70
C TYR A 210 -0.15 16.40 -10.71
N ILE A 211 -1.34 15.93 -10.31
CA ILE A 211 -1.72 14.52 -10.36
C ILE A 211 -2.36 14.18 -11.70
N PHE A 212 -3.36 14.94 -12.14
CA PHE A 212 -4.20 14.62 -13.28
C PHE A 212 -3.90 15.50 -14.52
N PRO A 213 -4.05 14.95 -15.74
CA PRO A 213 -4.35 13.55 -16.05
C PRO A 213 -3.15 12.63 -15.78
N LEU A 214 -3.42 11.39 -15.38
CA LEU A 214 -2.37 10.39 -15.15
C LEU A 214 -1.73 9.94 -16.48
N TRP A 215 -0.44 9.59 -16.44
CA TRP A 215 0.28 9.00 -17.57
C TRP A 215 0.35 7.48 -17.44
N ASP A 216 0.08 6.77 -18.54
CA ASP A 216 0.30 5.33 -18.65
C ASP A 216 1.79 5.04 -18.91
N THR A 217 2.33 4.06 -18.18
CA THR A 217 3.73 3.64 -18.27
C THR A 217 3.89 2.20 -17.78
N VAL A 218 5.13 1.79 -17.51
CA VAL A 218 5.45 0.49 -16.92
C VAL A 218 6.29 0.66 -15.67
N PHE A 219 6.07 -0.22 -14.69
CA PHE A 219 6.86 -0.33 -13.47
C PHE A 219 6.89 -1.79 -13.05
N GLU A 220 8.06 -2.31 -12.69
CA GLU A 220 8.25 -3.75 -12.40
C GLU A 220 7.72 -4.66 -13.53
N GLY A 221 7.75 -4.18 -14.78
CA GLY A 221 7.24 -4.89 -15.95
C GLY A 221 5.71 -5.00 -16.04
N ALA A 222 4.95 -4.33 -15.17
CA ALA A 222 3.49 -4.21 -15.25
C ALA A 222 3.06 -2.83 -15.75
N PRO A 223 1.93 -2.73 -16.49
CA PRO A 223 1.30 -1.45 -16.80
C PRO A 223 0.88 -0.72 -15.52
N VAL A 224 1.23 0.56 -15.41
CA VAL A 224 0.90 1.39 -14.25
C VAL A 224 0.63 2.82 -14.68
N LYS A 225 0.02 3.60 -13.78
CA LYS A 225 -0.16 5.04 -13.94
C LYS A 225 0.76 5.84 -13.01
N ILE A 226 1.14 7.03 -13.43
CA ILE A 226 1.88 8.01 -12.62
C ILE A 226 1.24 9.41 -12.73
N PRO A 227 1.51 10.30 -11.77
CA PRO A 227 1.07 11.71 -11.83
C PRO A 227 1.52 12.47 -13.08
N PHE A 228 0.76 13.51 -13.47
CA PHE A 228 1.09 14.40 -14.59
C PHE A 228 2.44 15.11 -14.43
N ALA A 229 2.64 15.76 -13.28
CA ALA A 229 3.82 16.56 -12.93
C ALA A 229 4.70 15.78 -11.95
N PHE A 230 4.98 14.52 -12.26
CA PHE A 230 5.71 13.61 -11.38
C PHE A 230 7.09 14.16 -10.95
N LYS A 231 7.77 14.95 -11.80
CA LYS A 231 9.08 15.51 -11.46
C LYS A 231 8.95 16.58 -10.39
N GLU A 232 7.96 17.45 -10.49
CA GLU A 232 7.66 18.49 -9.52
C GLU A 232 7.29 17.89 -8.16
N LEU A 233 6.51 16.81 -8.16
CA LEU A 233 6.17 16.07 -6.94
C LEU A 233 7.42 15.47 -6.29
N LEU A 234 8.26 14.77 -7.07
CA LEU A 234 9.50 14.18 -6.56
C LEU A 234 10.50 15.22 -6.05
N VAL A 235 10.64 16.37 -6.73
CA VAL A 235 11.51 17.47 -6.26
C VAL A 235 10.98 18.07 -4.96
N ALA A 236 9.66 18.24 -4.85
CA ALA A 236 9.05 18.78 -3.63
C ALA A 236 9.26 17.86 -2.42
N GLU A 237 9.24 16.55 -2.63
CA GLU A 237 9.36 15.54 -1.58
C GLU A 237 10.81 15.17 -1.23
N TYR A 238 11.67 14.98 -2.24
CA TYR A 238 13.03 14.43 -2.07
C TYR A 238 14.16 15.36 -2.52
N GLU A 239 13.84 16.60 -2.90
CA GLU A 239 14.76 17.57 -3.50
C GLU A 239 15.32 17.15 -4.88
N GLU A 240 15.94 18.09 -5.60
CA GLU A 240 16.52 17.83 -6.93
C GLU A 240 17.64 16.75 -6.91
N LYS A 241 18.30 16.58 -5.76
CA LYS A 241 19.41 15.62 -5.62
C LYS A 241 18.93 14.18 -5.69
N ALA A 242 17.74 13.86 -5.22
CA ALA A 242 17.23 12.48 -5.29
C ALA A 242 17.03 11.99 -6.73
N LEU A 243 16.84 12.92 -7.67
CA LEU A 243 16.65 12.63 -9.10
C LEU A 243 17.97 12.54 -9.88
N SER A 244 19.11 12.84 -9.25
CA SER A 244 20.41 13.00 -9.94
C SER A 244 21.61 12.36 -9.23
N LYS A 245 21.53 12.10 -7.92
CA LYS A 245 22.60 11.50 -7.12
C LYS A 245 22.70 10.01 -7.45
N LYS A 246 23.72 9.62 -8.22
CA LYS A 246 23.97 8.24 -8.68
C LYS A 246 24.72 7.36 -7.68
N GLN A 247 24.76 7.75 -6.41
CA GLN A 247 25.43 7.02 -5.34
C GLN A 247 24.58 7.13 -4.07
N PHE A 248 24.01 6.04 -3.60
CA PHE A 248 23.08 6.04 -2.47
C PHE A 248 22.95 4.65 -1.86
N GLU A 249 22.83 4.54 -0.53
CA GLU A 249 22.64 3.28 0.22
C GLU A 249 23.52 2.12 -0.28
N ASP A 250 24.83 2.32 -0.40
CA ASP A 250 25.80 1.31 -0.90
C ASP A 250 25.50 0.78 -2.32
N HIS A 251 24.90 1.61 -3.16
CA HIS A 251 24.68 1.35 -4.58
C HIS A 251 25.15 2.53 -5.44
N HIS A 252 25.60 2.22 -6.66
CA HIS A 252 25.79 3.18 -7.73
C HIS A 252 24.79 2.95 -8.88
N PHE A 253 24.38 4.03 -9.53
CA PHE A 253 23.53 3.93 -10.72
C PHE A 253 24.39 3.79 -11.97
N ASP A 254 24.28 2.66 -12.64
CA ASP A 254 24.92 2.38 -13.92
C ASP A 254 24.03 2.91 -15.06
N ASP A 255 24.52 3.93 -15.76
CA ASP A 255 23.81 4.56 -16.89
C ASP A 255 23.68 3.65 -18.12
N GLU A 256 24.65 2.78 -18.36
CA GLU A 256 24.65 1.89 -19.54
C GLU A 256 23.65 0.75 -19.36
N ALA A 257 23.65 0.14 -18.17
CA ALA A 257 22.71 -0.90 -17.80
C ALA A 257 21.35 -0.35 -17.32
N PHE A 258 21.26 0.96 -17.11
CA PHE A 258 20.10 1.69 -16.62
C PHE A 258 19.52 1.06 -15.35
N LYS A 259 20.39 0.83 -14.35
CA LYS A 259 20.02 0.16 -13.09
C LYS A 259 20.92 0.56 -11.94
N TRP A 260 20.37 0.47 -10.73
CA TRP A 260 21.16 0.46 -9.50
C TRP A 260 21.93 -0.85 -9.37
N ILE A 261 23.21 -0.76 -9.02
CA ILE A 261 24.12 -1.88 -8.81
C ILE A 261 24.68 -1.75 -7.40
N PRO A 262 24.63 -2.82 -6.58
CA PRO A 262 25.30 -2.83 -5.29
C PRO A 262 26.79 -2.57 -5.47
N ASP A 263 27.36 -1.71 -4.63
CA ASP A 263 28.80 -1.60 -4.53
C ASP A 263 29.32 -2.93 -4.00
N ALA A 264 30.36 -3.49 -4.64
CA ALA A 264 30.96 -4.72 -4.14
C ALA A 264 31.55 -4.47 -2.73
N GLU A 265 31.28 -5.38 -1.79
CA GLU A 265 31.99 -5.46 -0.51
C GLU A 265 33.50 -5.66 -0.69
#